data_AF-A0A925XJ63-F1
#
_entry.id   AF-A0A925XJ63-F1
#
_cell.length_a   1.000
_cell.length_b   1.000
_cell.length_c   1.000
_cell.angle_alpha   90.00
_cell.angle_beta   90.00
_cell.angle_gamma   90.00
#
_symmetry.space_group_name_H-M   'P 1'
#
loop_
_entity.id
_entity.type
_entity.pdbx_description
1 polymer ?
#
loop_
_entity_poly.entity_id
_entity_poly.type
_entity_poly.pdbx_seq_one_letter_code
_entity_poly.pdbx_strand_id
1 'polypeptide(L)'
;KDLNIYGGDWWIANQAMERSLVFAGYEVTHDWGDGGHNGTHATQIFPDAMRWLWKDWPAPIKAGKGSPQLQDILIPGEDWKLVADGYKFTEGPSVNAKGEVFYNEVPNAKTYKVSLDGKVTEFLADSKRGDGQAFGPDGRLYANAGAVEQVLAWDAEGKSTVFADGFKGNDLVVRHDGSLYATAPFATPNDSKVWYVSPKGEKKIVDAGLKFANGLCCSPDQSLLYVADSRTHWVYSYVIQPDGSLAHKQKYFHLHVADTADDSGADGVRTDRDGRVWVATRLGLQVCDQPGRVNCIIPTPNGKVSNLTFGGENFDTLYATCGDRVYSRKVKVKGANGWQAPIKPAKPGL
;
A
#
# COMPACT_ATOMS: atom_id res chain seq x y z
N LYS A 1 35.38 1.50 28.36
CA LYS A 1 34.38 1.75 27.29
C LYS A 1 33.06 1.32 27.87
N ASP A 2 32.17 2.29 28.07
CA ASP A 2 30.94 2.05 28.81
C ASP A 2 30.09 0.95 28.16
N LEU A 3 29.68 -0.03 28.97
CA LEU A 3 28.77 -1.13 28.61
C LEU A 3 28.96 -1.77 27.22
N ASN A 4 30.19 -1.86 26.71
CA ASN A 4 30.52 -2.70 25.56
C ASN A 4 30.67 -4.15 26.04
N ILE A 5 29.56 -4.88 26.00
CA ILE A 5 29.42 -6.24 26.54
C ILE A 5 28.67 -7.12 25.54
N TYR A 6 28.37 -8.37 25.91
CA TYR A 6 27.60 -9.31 25.09
C TYR A 6 26.29 -8.72 24.52
N GLY A 7 25.64 -7.80 25.25
CA GLY A 7 24.42 -7.12 24.84
C GLY A 7 24.60 -6.01 23.79
N GLY A 8 25.83 -5.67 23.38
CA GLY A 8 26.13 -4.67 22.35
C GLY A 8 27.10 -3.59 22.80
N ASP A 9 27.39 -2.65 21.88
CA ASP A 9 28.20 -1.46 22.12
C ASP A 9 27.27 -0.24 22.27
N TRP A 10 27.16 0.27 23.49
CA TRP A 10 26.24 1.38 23.82
C TRP A 10 26.62 2.70 23.16
N TRP A 11 27.91 2.94 22.94
CA TRP A 11 28.36 4.14 22.25
C TRP A 11 27.84 4.15 20.81
N ILE A 12 28.02 3.03 20.10
CA ILE A 12 27.51 2.88 18.73
C ILE A 12 25.97 2.89 18.70
N ALA A 13 25.31 2.27 19.69
CA ALA A 13 23.85 2.29 19.78
C ALA A 13 23.28 3.72 19.93
N ASN A 14 23.89 4.56 20.77
CA ASN A 14 23.46 5.94 20.93
C ASN A 14 23.71 6.79 19.67
N GLN A 15 24.83 6.58 18.97
CA GLN A 15 25.06 7.22 17.66
C GLN A 15 24.00 6.79 16.64
N ALA A 16 23.64 5.50 16.59
CA ALA A 16 22.60 5.02 15.70
C ALA A 16 21.23 5.63 16.02
N MET A 17 20.89 5.78 17.30
CA MET A 17 19.67 6.44 17.75
C MET A 17 19.63 7.92 17.32
N GLU A 18 20.72 8.67 17.56
CA GLU A 18 20.82 10.07 17.14
C GLU A 18 20.62 10.20 15.62
N ARG A 19 21.32 9.37 14.83
CA ARG A 19 21.17 9.36 13.36
C ARG A 19 19.76 9.00 12.91
N SER A 20 19.08 8.10 13.61
CA SER A 20 17.70 7.73 13.32
C SER A 20 16.73 8.88 13.58
N LEU A 21 16.91 9.64 14.66
CA LEU A 21 16.11 10.83 14.95
C LEU A 21 16.32 11.93 13.90
N VAL A 22 17.58 12.20 13.54
CA VAL A 22 17.91 13.16 12.47
C VAL A 22 17.33 12.71 11.14
N PHE A 23 17.48 11.43 10.79
CA PHE A 23 16.91 10.86 9.57
C PHE A 23 15.39 10.98 9.52
N ALA A 24 14.70 10.74 10.63
CA ALA A 24 13.26 10.90 10.73
C ALA A 24 12.81 12.39 10.72
N GLY A 25 13.75 13.33 10.73
CA GLY A 25 13.50 14.76 10.64
C GLY A 25 13.11 15.41 11.97
N TYR A 26 13.38 14.76 13.10
CA TYR A 26 13.23 15.39 14.41
C TYR A 26 14.22 16.55 14.57
N GLU A 27 13.85 17.54 15.37
CA GLU A 27 14.84 18.42 15.93
C GLU A 27 15.62 17.65 17.00
N VAL A 28 16.95 17.63 16.89
CA VAL A 28 17.81 16.81 17.74
C VAL A 28 18.93 17.67 18.31
N THR A 29 19.16 17.52 19.61
CA THR A 29 20.37 17.97 20.29
C THR A 29 20.94 16.79 21.09
N HIS A 30 22.25 16.74 21.25
CA HIS A 30 22.92 15.72 22.04
C HIS A 30 24.08 16.33 22.83
N ASP A 31 24.48 15.66 23.91
CA ASP A 31 25.68 15.99 24.67
C ASP A 31 26.33 14.68 25.16
N TRP A 32 27.58 14.44 24.75
CA TRP A 32 28.29 13.20 25.03
C TRP A 32 29.14 13.33 26.29
N GLY A 33 28.92 12.45 27.26
CA GLY A 33 29.80 12.30 28.42
C GLY A 33 30.96 11.34 28.16
N ASP A 34 32.06 11.58 28.84
CA ASP A 34 33.32 10.82 28.80
C ASP A 34 33.52 9.91 30.04
N GLY A 35 32.54 9.91 30.96
CA GLY A 35 32.45 9.01 32.12
C GLY A 35 31.82 7.63 31.82
N GLY A 36 31.74 6.77 32.84
CA GLY A 36 31.02 5.48 32.76
C GLY A 36 29.51 5.61 32.99
N HIS A 37 28.74 4.52 32.87
CA HIS A 37 27.29 4.51 33.05
C HIS A 37 26.86 4.92 34.48
N ASN A 38 26.59 6.20 34.68
CA ASN A 38 26.09 6.76 35.92
C ASN A 38 25.28 8.04 35.68
N GLY A 39 24.54 8.49 36.70
CA GLY A 39 23.66 9.66 36.59
C GLY A 39 24.35 11.02 36.67
N THR A 40 25.68 11.09 36.84
CA THR A 40 26.39 12.36 37.10
C THR A 40 26.26 13.32 35.91
N HIS A 41 26.60 12.84 34.70
CA HIS A 41 26.53 13.67 33.49
C HIS A 41 25.10 14.12 33.20
N ALA A 42 24.17 13.17 33.22
CA ALA A 42 22.74 13.45 32.99
C ALA A 42 22.20 14.49 33.97
N THR A 43 22.57 14.43 35.26
CA THR A 43 22.15 15.40 36.27
C THR A 43 22.70 16.81 36.00
N GLN A 44 23.95 16.91 35.53
CA GLN A 44 24.58 18.20 35.23
C GLN A 44 23.91 18.90 34.05
N ILE A 45 23.59 18.16 32.97
CA ILE A 45 23.00 18.73 31.75
C ILE A 45 21.47 18.86 31.82
N PHE A 46 20.81 18.24 32.82
CA PHE A 46 19.35 18.18 32.89
C PHE A 46 18.64 19.54 32.79
N PRO A 47 19.09 20.61 33.50
CA PRO A 47 18.45 21.92 33.37
C PRO A 47 18.49 22.48 31.94
N ASP A 48 19.59 22.28 31.22
CA ASP A 48 19.74 22.76 29.84
C ASP A 48 18.94 21.91 28.85
N ALA A 49 18.91 20.59 29.05
CA ALA A 49 18.05 19.69 28.28
C ALA A 49 16.56 20.08 28.43
N MET A 50 16.12 20.42 29.65
CA MET A 50 14.76 20.90 29.89
C MET A 50 14.51 22.27 29.24
N ARG A 51 15.45 23.22 29.32
CA ARG A 51 15.30 24.50 28.60
C ARG A 51 15.17 24.31 27.10
N TRP A 52 15.97 23.42 26.51
CA TRP A 52 15.91 23.12 25.09
C TRP A 52 14.58 22.45 24.70
N LEU A 53 14.13 21.45 25.47
CA LEU A 53 12.87 20.73 25.22
C LEU A 53 11.65 21.66 25.25
N TRP A 54 11.67 22.67 26.13
CA TRP A 54 10.56 23.59 26.35
C TRP A 54 10.77 24.98 25.75
N LYS A 55 11.80 25.18 24.91
CA LYS A 55 12.21 26.51 24.42
C LYS A 55 11.10 27.27 23.66
N ASP A 56 10.20 26.54 23.01
CA ASP A 56 9.12 27.10 22.20
C ASP A 56 7.77 27.12 22.94
N TRP A 57 7.72 26.70 24.21
CA TRP A 57 6.49 26.69 25.00
C TRP A 57 5.85 28.09 25.08
N PRO A 58 4.53 28.24 24.89
CA PRO A 58 3.49 27.20 24.78
C PRO A 58 3.14 26.78 23.33
N ALA A 59 3.98 27.07 22.34
CA ALA A 59 3.71 26.66 20.96
C ALA A 59 3.65 25.13 20.84
N PRO A 60 2.66 24.56 20.12
CA PRO A 60 2.61 23.14 19.85
C PRO A 60 3.81 22.67 19.03
N ILE A 61 4.31 21.47 19.34
CA ILE A 61 5.33 20.79 18.53
C ILE A 61 4.76 20.57 17.12
N LYS A 62 5.54 20.96 16.11
CA LYS A 62 5.21 20.72 14.71
C LYS A 62 5.97 19.50 14.21
N ALA A 63 5.35 18.73 13.33
CA ALA A 63 6.04 17.63 12.66
C ALA A 63 7.24 18.19 11.87
N GLY A 64 8.37 17.48 11.94
CA GLY A 64 9.53 17.76 11.11
C GLY A 64 9.27 17.49 9.63
N LYS A 65 10.28 17.74 8.79
CA LYS A 65 10.16 17.52 7.33
C LYS A 65 10.07 16.03 6.94
N GLY A 66 10.37 15.12 7.86
CA GLY A 66 10.49 13.69 7.58
C GLY A 66 11.80 13.32 6.88
N SER A 67 12.01 12.04 6.61
CA SER A 67 13.18 11.57 5.87
C SER A 67 13.21 12.08 4.43
N PRO A 68 14.38 12.12 3.77
CA PRO A 68 14.48 12.48 2.36
C PRO A 68 13.53 11.68 1.47
N GLN A 69 13.39 10.38 1.72
CA GLN A 69 12.50 9.49 0.98
C GLN A 69 11.02 9.87 1.16
N LEU A 70 10.64 10.29 2.37
CA LEU A 70 9.29 10.79 2.63
C LEU A 70 9.05 12.12 1.91
N GLN A 71 10.07 12.98 1.86
CA GLN A 71 10.02 14.28 1.18
C GLN A 71 9.93 14.15 -0.35
N ASP A 72 10.47 13.09 -0.94
CA ASP A 72 10.32 12.80 -2.39
C ASP A 72 8.88 12.47 -2.77
N ILE A 73 8.08 12.00 -1.80
CA ILE A 73 6.73 11.48 -2.01
C ILE A 73 5.67 12.50 -1.56
N LEU A 74 5.84 13.08 -0.38
CA LEU A 74 4.83 13.92 0.27
C LEU A 74 5.02 15.40 -0.10
N ILE A 75 3.90 16.11 -0.18
CA ILE A 75 3.86 17.55 -0.31
C ILE A 75 3.79 18.15 1.11
N PRO A 76 4.72 19.04 1.51
CA PRO A 76 4.68 19.68 2.82
C PRO A 76 3.34 20.38 3.07
N GLY A 77 2.70 20.08 4.20
CA GLY A 77 1.40 20.66 4.59
C GLY A 77 0.16 20.03 3.93
N GLU A 78 0.33 19.08 3.00
CA GLU A 78 -0.80 18.31 2.48
C GLU A 78 -1.04 17.05 3.32
N ASP A 79 -2.04 17.14 4.19
CA ASP A 79 -2.50 16.04 5.04
C ASP A 79 -3.61 15.20 4.40
N TRP A 80 -3.96 14.11 5.06
CA TRP A 80 -5.11 13.29 4.69
C TRP A 80 -6.42 14.07 4.82
N LYS A 81 -7.29 13.94 3.83
CA LYS A 81 -8.63 14.54 3.77
C LYS A 81 -9.66 13.42 3.79
N LEU A 82 -10.65 13.51 4.67
CA LEU A 82 -11.78 12.58 4.68
C LEU A 82 -12.58 12.75 3.38
N VAL A 83 -12.83 11.66 2.67
CA VAL A 83 -13.64 11.64 1.44
C VAL A 83 -15.06 11.21 1.76
N ALA A 84 -15.19 10.10 2.50
CA ALA A 84 -16.48 9.59 2.98
C ALA A 84 -16.29 8.66 4.19
N ASP A 85 -17.35 8.48 4.97
CA ASP A 85 -17.41 7.62 6.15
C ASP A 85 -18.79 6.93 6.27
N GLY A 86 -18.98 6.19 7.38
CA GLY A 86 -20.25 5.54 7.69
C GLY A 86 -20.42 4.16 7.05
N TYR A 87 -19.36 3.60 6.46
CA TYR A 87 -19.38 2.28 5.84
C TYR A 87 -19.10 1.17 6.84
N LYS A 88 -19.41 -0.08 6.45
CA LYS A 88 -19.00 -1.25 7.24
C LYS A 88 -17.57 -1.71 6.93
N PHE A 89 -17.23 -1.80 5.65
CA PHE A 89 -15.90 -2.19 5.18
C PHE A 89 -15.72 -1.75 3.73
N THR A 90 -14.85 -0.78 3.52
CA THR A 90 -14.48 -0.23 2.20
C THR A 90 -13.30 -0.99 1.62
N GLU A 91 -13.33 -1.29 0.33
CA GLU A 91 -12.30 -2.05 -0.39
C GLU A 91 -12.21 -1.67 -1.87
N GLY A 92 -11.20 -2.20 -2.55
CA GLY A 92 -11.05 -2.16 -3.99
C GLY A 92 -11.10 -0.77 -4.62
N PRO A 93 -10.41 0.26 -4.09
CA PRO A 93 -10.31 1.53 -4.80
C PRO A 93 -9.61 1.31 -6.15
N SER A 94 -10.23 1.81 -7.21
CA SER A 94 -9.79 1.68 -8.59
C SER A 94 -10.07 2.98 -9.35
N VAL A 95 -9.24 3.31 -10.33
CA VAL A 95 -9.32 4.59 -11.05
C VAL A 95 -9.58 4.36 -12.54
N ASN A 96 -10.50 5.14 -13.11
CA ASN A 96 -10.75 5.14 -14.54
C ASN A 96 -9.78 6.07 -15.31
N ALA A 97 -9.85 6.08 -16.63
CA ALA A 97 -8.98 6.89 -17.47
C ALA A 97 -9.12 8.41 -17.27
N LYS A 98 -10.22 8.89 -16.66
CA LYS A 98 -10.42 10.31 -16.34
C LYS A 98 -9.81 10.70 -15.00
N GLY A 99 -9.45 9.74 -14.15
CA GLY A 99 -9.00 9.99 -12.78
C GLY A 99 -10.11 9.92 -11.73
N GLU A 100 -11.34 9.53 -12.09
CA GLU A 100 -12.42 9.26 -11.13
C GLU A 100 -12.15 7.93 -10.41
N VAL A 101 -12.43 7.89 -9.12
CA VAL A 101 -12.13 6.73 -8.26
C VAL A 101 -13.40 5.98 -7.89
N PHE A 102 -13.35 4.66 -7.91
CA PHE A 102 -14.44 3.77 -7.57
C PHE A 102 -14.01 2.85 -6.44
N TYR A 103 -14.85 2.60 -5.45
CA TYR A 103 -14.54 1.69 -4.34
C TYR A 103 -15.80 0.94 -3.91
N ASN A 104 -15.60 -0.24 -3.31
CA ASN A 104 -16.67 -1.09 -2.84
C ASN A 104 -16.95 -0.89 -1.36
N GLU A 105 -18.21 -1.00 -0.97
CA GLU A 105 -18.63 -1.32 0.39
C GLU A 105 -19.10 -2.77 0.41
N VAL A 106 -18.17 -3.68 0.74
CA VAL A 106 -18.33 -5.12 0.53
C VAL A 106 -19.58 -5.68 1.22
N PRO A 107 -19.85 -5.39 2.52
CA PRO A 107 -20.95 -6.03 3.24
C PRO A 107 -22.35 -5.64 2.73
N ASN A 108 -22.49 -4.42 2.21
CA ASN A 108 -23.76 -3.90 1.68
C ASN A 108 -23.88 -4.09 0.16
N ALA A 109 -22.88 -4.70 -0.50
CA ALA A 109 -22.86 -4.94 -1.95
C ALA A 109 -23.08 -3.66 -2.76
N LYS A 110 -22.40 -2.56 -2.39
CA LYS A 110 -22.47 -1.30 -3.14
C LYS A 110 -21.11 -0.92 -3.69
N THR A 111 -21.12 -0.18 -4.80
CA THR A 111 -19.94 0.49 -5.34
C THR A 111 -20.21 1.98 -5.42
N TYR A 112 -19.28 2.78 -4.95
CA TYR A 112 -19.35 4.24 -4.98
C TYR A 112 -18.32 4.80 -5.95
N LYS A 113 -18.58 5.99 -6.46
CA LYS A 113 -17.70 6.78 -7.32
C LYS A 113 -17.39 8.12 -6.65
N VAL A 114 -16.13 8.53 -6.71
CA VAL A 114 -15.63 9.87 -6.42
C VAL A 114 -15.32 10.56 -7.74
N SER A 115 -16.06 11.61 -8.05
CA SER A 115 -15.77 12.46 -9.22
C SER A 115 -14.58 13.39 -8.98
N LEU A 116 -14.09 14.02 -10.05
CA LEU A 116 -12.91 14.90 -10.01
C LEU A 116 -13.08 16.14 -9.10
N ASP A 117 -14.31 16.56 -8.85
CA ASP A 117 -14.68 17.60 -7.90
C ASP A 117 -14.75 17.09 -6.43
N GLY A 118 -14.47 15.81 -6.21
CA GLY A 118 -14.49 15.16 -4.90
C GLY A 118 -15.86 14.67 -4.46
N LYS A 119 -16.92 14.83 -5.27
CA LYS A 119 -18.27 14.37 -4.90
C LYS A 119 -18.36 12.84 -4.92
N VAL A 120 -18.94 12.28 -3.86
CA VAL A 120 -19.23 10.85 -3.75
C VAL A 120 -20.66 10.56 -4.19
N THR A 121 -20.84 9.56 -5.06
CA THR A 121 -22.15 9.09 -5.53
C THR A 121 -22.18 7.56 -5.58
N GLU A 122 -23.33 6.95 -5.34
CA GLU A 122 -23.53 5.52 -5.63
C GLU A 122 -23.40 5.27 -7.14
N PHE A 123 -22.61 4.26 -7.51
CA PHE A 123 -22.44 3.79 -8.88
C PHE A 123 -23.21 2.48 -9.11
N LEU A 124 -23.04 1.50 -8.22
CA LEU A 124 -23.78 0.23 -8.24
C LEU A 124 -24.55 0.07 -6.93
N ALA A 125 -25.88 -0.11 -7.05
CA ALA A 125 -26.75 -0.45 -5.93
C ALA A 125 -26.62 -1.91 -5.48
N ASP A 126 -26.15 -2.79 -6.38
CA ASP A 126 -25.86 -4.20 -6.13
C ASP A 126 -24.63 -4.67 -6.91
N SER A 127 -23.46 -4.58 -6.29
CA SER A 127 -22.18 -5.04 -6.82
C SER A 127 -21.96 -6.55 -6.66
N LYS A 128 -22.96 -7.30 -6.18
CA LYS A 128 -22.86 -8.73 -5.87
C LYS A 128 -21.72 -9.03 -4.88
N ARG A 129 -21.61 -8.19 -3.84
CA ARG A 129 -20.50 -8.16 -2.87
C ARG A 129 -19.14 -8.04 -3.59
N GLY A 130 -19.01 -6.96 -4.37
CA GLY A 130 -17.74 -6.56 -4.98
C GLY A 130 -16.67 -6.36 -3.91
N ASP A 131 -15.48 -6.88 -4.15
CA ASP A 131 -14.30 -6.73 -3.26
C ASP A 131 -13.20 -5.94 -3.98
N GLY A 132 -12.05 -6.54 -4.30
CA GLY A 132 -11.06 -5.92 -5.16
C GLY A 132 -11.53 -5.81 -6.62
N GLN A 133 -11.12 -4.71 -7.27
CA GLN A 133 -11.54 -4.33 -8.62
C GLN A 133 -10.48 -3.49 -9.33
N ALA A 134 -10.48 -3.53 -10.66
CA ALA A 134 -9.61 -2.74 -11.51
C ALA A 134 -10.30 -2.37 -12.83
N PHE A 135 -9.97 -1.21 -13.39
CA PHE A 135 -10.39 -0.89 -14.76
C PHE A 135 -9.56 -1.67 -15.79
N GLY A 136 -10.19 -2.06 -16.90
CA GLY A 136 -9.52 -2.64 -18.07
C GLY A 136 -9.18 -1.60 -19.14
N PRO A 137 -8.38 -1.98 -20.14
CA PRO A 137 -8.04 -1.10 -21.28
C PRO A 137 -9.25 -0.74 -22.16
N ASP A 138 -10.36 -1.47 -22.02
CA ASP A 138 -11.64 -1.21 -22.67
C ASP A 138 -12.53 -0.21 -21.90
N GLY A 139 -12.06 0.28 -20.76
CA GLY A 139 -12.77 1.24 -19.91
C GLY A 139 -13.82 0.62 -18.99
N ARG A 140 -13.97 -0.71 -18.96
CA ARG A 140 -14.89 -1.41 -18.06
C ARG A 140 -14.26 -1.61 -16.68
N LEU A 141 -15.10 -1.69 -15.66
CA LEU A 141 -14.69 -2.00 -14.29
C LEU A 141 -14.82 -3.50 -14.04
N TYR A 142 -13.71 -4.19 -13.80
CA TYR A 142 -13.67 -5.61 -13.48
C TYR A 142 -13.61 -5.76 -11.96
N ALA A 143 -14.51 -6.55 -11.38
CA ALA A 143 -14.60 -6.74 -9.94
C ALA A 143 -14.76 -8.21 -9.56
N ASN A 144 -14.07 -8.64 -8.50
CA ASN A 144 -14.36 -9.89 -7.83
C ASN A 144 -15.73 -9.78 -7.14
N ALA A 145 -16.70 -10.58 -7.57
CA ALA A 145 -18.06 -10.58 -7.07
C ALA A 145 -18.29 -11.78 -6.15
N GLY A 146 -18.08 -11.58 -4.85
CA GLY A 146 -18.07 -12.65 -3.86
C GLY A 146 -19.41 -13.36 -3.65
N ALA A 147 -20.54 -12.73 -3.97
CA ALA A 147 -21.87 -13.34 -3.81
C ALA A 147 -22.20 -14.37 -4.91
N VAL A 148 -21.52 -14.30 -6.05
CA VAL A 148 -21.76 -15.16 -7.22
C VAL A 148 -20.51 -15.93 -7.67
N GLU A 149 -19.38 -15.77 -6.97
CA GLU A 149 -18.10 -16.46 -7.24
C GLU A 149 -17.61 -16.27 -8.69
N GLN A 150 -17.65 -15.01 -9.13
CA GLN A 150 -17.31 -14.59 -10.50
C GLN A 150 -16.43 -13.34 -10.49
N VAL A 151 -15.74 -13.12 -11.60
CA VAL A 151 -15.31 -11.78 -12.01
C VAL A 151 -16.35 -11.22 -12.95
N LEU A 152 -16.93 -10.08 -12.56
CA LEU A 152 -17.90 -9.34 -13.37
C LEU A 152 -17.21 -8.14 -14.00
N ALA A 153 -17.49 -7.89 -15.29
CA ALA A 153 -17.10 -6.69 -16.00
C ALA A 153 -18.32 -5.76 -16.12
N TRP A 154 -18.24 -4.57 -15.53
CA TRP A 154 -19.30 -3.57 -15.49
C TRP A 154 -19.03 -2.48 -16.52
N ASP A 155 -20.03 -2.11 -17.30
CA ASP A 155 -19.97 -0.93 -18.18
C ASP A 155 -20.28 0.38 -17.42
N ALA A 156 -20.23 1.52 -18.11
CA ALA A 156 -20.43 2.84 -17.50
C ALA A 156 -21.88 3.06 -17.01
N GLU A 157 -22.82 2.28 -17.51
CA GLU A 157 -24.24 2.28 -17.12
C GLU A 157 -24.53 1.32 -15.95
N GLY A 158 -23.52 0.57 -15.47
CA GLY A 158 -23.63 -0.35 -14.35
C GLY A 158 -24.24 -1.70 -14.71
N LYS A 159 -24.21 -2.08 -16.00
CA LYS A 159 -24.59 -3.43 -16.45
C LYS A 159 -23.38 -4.34 -16.48
N SER A 160 -23.51 -5.54 -15.92
CA SER A 160 -22.45 -6.53 -15.86
C SER A 160 -22.55 -7.61 -16.94
N THR A 161 -21.39 -8.17 -17.28
CA THR A 161 -21.25 -9.47 -17.94
C THR A 161 -20.24 -10.32 -17.16
N VAL A 162 -20.41 -11.64 -17.17
CA VAL A 162 -19.43 -12.57 -16.58
C VAL A 162 -18.17 -12.59 -17.44
N PHE A 163 -17.03 -12.26 -16.85
CA PHE A 163 -15.73 -12.36 -17.52
C PHE A 163 -15.04 -13.70 -17.22
N ALA A 164 -15.11 -14.14 -15.96
CA ALA A 164 -14.70 -15.45 -15.52
C ALA A 164 -15.57 -15.89 -14.34
N ASP A 165 -15.76 -17.19 -14.19
CA ASP A 165 -16.61 -17.80 -13.15
C ASP A 165 -15.82 -18.76 -12.25
N GLY A 166 -16.51 -19.41 -11.30
CA GLY A 166 -16.01 -20.59 -10.62
C GLY A 166 -14.76 -20.37 -9.78
N PHE A 167 -14.55 -19.15 -9.28
CA PHE A 167 -13.57 -18.90 -8.22
C PHE A 167 -14.00 -17.74 -7.32
N LYS A 168 -13.69 -17.88 -6.03
CA LYS A 168 -13.95 -16.86 -5.01
C LYS A 168 -12.72 -15.96 -4.87
N GLY A 169 -12.67 -14.92 -5.68
CA GLY A 169 -11.57 -13.95 -5.68
C GLY A 169 -11.59 -12.99 -4.48
N ASN A 170 -10.46 -12.33 -4.23
CA ASN A 170 -10.27 -11.26 -3.25
C ASN A 170 -9.88 -9.96 -3.96
N ASP A 171 -8.67 -9.87 -4.55
CA ASP A 171 -8.24 -8.72 -5.36
C ASP A 171 -7.90 -9.12 -6.81
N LEU A 172 -7.82 -8.15 -7.71
CA LEU A 172 -7.45 -8.36 -9.11
C LEU A 172 -6.71 -7.17 -9.72
N VAL A 173 -5.95 -7.44 -10.78
CA VAL A 173 -5.34 -6.43 -11.65
C VAL A 173 -5.60 -6.79 -13.10
N VAL A 174 -6.12 -5.83 -13.89
CA VAL A 174 -6.28 -5.96 -15.35
C VAL A 174 -5.10 -5.28 -16.04
N ARG A 175 -4.47 -6.00 -16.97
CA ARG A 175 -3.29 -5.58 -17.71
C ARG A 175 -3.64 -4.85 -19.00
N HIS A 176 -2.63 -4.25 -19.62
CA HIS A 176 -2.81 -3.48 -20.85
C HIS A 176 -3.26 -4.36 -22.03
N ASP A 177 -2.86 -5.63 -22.02
CA ASP A 177 -3.27 -6.62 -23.03
C ASP A 177 -4.70 -7.17 -22.80
N GLY A 178 -5.40 -6.70 -21.75
CA GLY A 178 -6.74 -7.15 -21.38
C GLY A 178 -6.78 -8.46 -20.60
N SER A 179 -5.63 -9.09 -20.33
CA SER A 179 -5.56 -10.20 -19.38
C SER A 179 -5.68 -9.70 -17.95
N LEU A 180 -6.01 -10.57 -17.00
CA LEU A 180 -5.99 -10.22 -15.58
C LEU A 180 -5.34 -11.30 -14.74
N TYR A 181 -4.83 -10.87 -13.59
CA TYR A 181 -4.50 -11.74 -12.48
C TYR A 181 -5.48 -11.48 -11.33
N ALA A 182 -5.83 -12.53 -10.59
CA ALA A 182 -6.70 -12.44 -9.43
C ALA A 182 -6.21 -13.34 -8.30
N THR A 183 -6.36 -12.90 -7.05
CA THR A 183 -6.07 -13.70 -5.87
C THR A 183 -7.33 -14.36 -5.32
N ALA A 184 -7.19 -15.55 -4.75
CA ALA A 184 -8.26 -16.32 -4.13
C ALA A 184 -7.76 -16.98 -2.83
N PRO A 185 -7.96 -16.38 -1.65
CA PRO A 185 -7.33 -16.80 -0.39
C PRO A 185 -8.00 -17.98 0.36
N PHE A 186 -9.01 -18.66 -0.21
CA PHE A 186 -9.78 -19.74 0.44
C PHE A 186 -9.29 -21.14 -0.03
N ALA A 187 -9.18 -22.24 0.75
CA ALA A 187 -9.46 -22.56 2.15
C ALA A 187 -8.27 -23.36 2.77
N THR A 188 -8.25 -23.45 4.10
CA THR A 188 -7.17 -24.03 4.92
C THR A 188 -6.73 -25.46 4.55
N PRO A 189 -5.46 -25.84 4.78
CA PRO A 189 -4.41 -25.00 5.36
C PRO A 189 -3.57 -24.20 4.35
N ASN A 190 -3.62 -24.46 3.03
CA ASN A 190 -2.70 -23.85 2.06
C ASN A 190 -3.21 -23.85 0.58
N ASP A 191 -4.44 -23.43 0.31
CA ASP A 191 -4.93 -23.35 -1.08
C ASP A 191 -5.16 -21.91 -1.57
N SER A 192 -4.42 -20.91 -1.06
CA SER A 192 -4.43 -19.59 -1.71
C SER A 192 -3.95 -19.75 -3.13
N LYS A 193 -4.79 -19.34 -4.09
CA LYS A 193 -4.49 -19.40 -5.51
C LYS A 193 -4.27 -18.00 -6.06
N VAL A 194 -3.32 -17.90 -6.99
CA VAL A 194 -3.26 -16.79 -7.93
C VAL A 194 -3.71 -17.34 -9.26
N TRP A 195 -4.71 -16.70 -9.85
CA TRP A 195 -5.28 -17.05 -11.15
C TRP A 195 -4.77 -16.07 -12.20
N TYR A 196 -4.49 -16.61 -13.38
CA TYR A 196 -4.42 -15.84 -14.62
C TYR A 196 -5.71 -16.07 -15.40
N VAL A 197 -6.26 -15.02 -16.01
CA VAL A 197 -7.38 -15.10 -16.94
C VAL A 197 -7.00 -14.35 -18.22
N SER A 198 -7.07 -15.02 -19.36
CA SER A 198 -6.80 -14.44 -20.67
C SER A 198 -7.87 -13.41 -21.06
N PRO A 199 -7.63 -12.55 -22.06
CA PRO A 199 -8.66 -11.63 -22.57
C PRO A 199 -9.93 -12.32 -23.09
N LYS A 200 -9.85 -13.63 -23.36
CA LYS A 200 -10.98 -14.47 -23.82
C LYS A 200 -11.74 -15.14 -22.66
N GLY A 201 -11.33 -14.91 -21.41
CA GLY A 201 -11.93 -15.54 -20.22
C GLY A 201 -11.36 -16.92 -19.86
N GLU A 202 -10.34 -17.41 -20.56
CA GLU A 202 -9.69 -18.68 -20.23
C GLU A 202 -8.84 -18.52 -18.97
N LYS A 203 -9.07 -19.35 -17.95
CA LYS A 203 -8.43 -19.23 -16.64
C LYS A 203 -7.49 -20.39 -16.32
N LYS A 204 -6.37 -20.10 -15.66
CA LYS A 204 -5.45 -21.11 -15.09
C LYS A 204 -4.87 -20.65 -13.76
N ILE A 205 -4.56 -21.60 -12.87
CA ILE A 205 -3.82 -21.32 -11.64
C ILE A 205 -2.36 -21.09 -12.01
N VAL A 206 -1.76 -20.01 -11.52
CA VAL A 206 -0.36 -19.63 -11.77
C VAL A 206 0.50 -19.59 -10.50
N ASP A 207 -0.12 -19.65 -9.32
CA ASP A 207 0.55 -19.97 -8.07
C ASP A 207 -0.43 -20.63 -7.09
N ALA A 208 0.08 -21.54 -6.27
CA ALA A 208 -0.60 -22.15 -5.14
C ALA A 208 0.45 -22.41 -4.04
N GLY A 209 0.42 -21.64 -2.96
CA GLY A 209 1.41 -21.77 -1.88
C GLY A 209 1.69 -20.52 -1.06
N LEU A 210 0.93 -19.44 -1.26
CA LEU A 210 0.90 -18.30 -0.33
C LEU A 210 0.02 -18.65 0.87
N LYS A 211 0.32 -18.10 2.06
CA LYS A 211 -0.51 -18.35 3.24
C LYS A 211 -1.88 -17.65 3.12
N PHE A 212 -1.89 -16.44 2.57
CA PHE A 212 -3.10 -15.68 2.27
C PHE A 212 -2.83 -14.70 1.12
N ALA A 213 -3.06 -15.14 -0.12
CA ALA A 213 -2.89 -14.29 -1.30
C ALA A 213 -3.94 -13.17 -1.31
N ASN A 214 -3.50 -11.92 -1.23
CA ASN A 214 -4.38 -10.76 -1.05
C ASN A 214 -4.20 -9.73 -2.19
N GLY A 215 -3.78 -8.50 -1.93
CA GLY A 215 -3.59 -7.52 -2.99
C GLY A 215 -2.49 -7.89 -3.97
N LEU A 216 -2.65 -7.45 -5.21
CA LEU A 216 -1.66 -7.65 -6.26
C LEU A 216 -1.62 -6.48 -7.23
N CYS A 217 -0.46 -6.26 -7.84
CA CYS A 217 -0.31 -5.33 -8.95
C CYS A 217 0.87 -5.72 -9.84
N CYS A 218 0.92 -5.15 -11.04
CA CYS A 218 2.07 -5.28 -11.92
C CYS A 218 3.12 -4.20 -11.61
N SER A 219 4.39 -4.47 -11.93
CA SER A 219 5.36 -3.39 -12.13
C SER A 219 4.89 -2.42 -13.23
N PRO A 220 5.37 -1.18 -13.26
CA PRO A 220 4.95 -0.20 -14.27
C PRO A 220 5.19 -0.66 -15.71
N ASP A 221 6.22 -1.47 -15.93
CA ASP A 221 6.55 -2.07 -17.24
C ASP A 221 5.84 -3.41 -17.50
N GLN A 222 4.99 -3.85 -16.56
CA GLN A 222 4.23 -5.10 -16.59
C GLN A 222 5.07 -6.37 -16.82
N SER A 223 6.36 -6.31 -16.47
CA SER A 223 7.26 -7.47 -16.53
C SER A 223 7.20 -8.33 -15.25
N LEU A 224 6.80 -7.73 -14.12
CA LEU A 224 6.68 -8.38 -12.84
C LEU A 224 5.25 -8.33 -12.32
N LEU A 225 4.85 -9.38 -11.59
CA LEU A 225 3.68 -9.38 -10.73
C LEU A 225 4.13 -9.34 -9.27
N TYR A 226 3.52 -8.46 -8.48
CA TYR A 226 3.69 -8.41 -7.04
C TYR A 226 2.42 -8.93 -6.36
N VAL A 227 2.56 -9.83 -5.40
CA VAL A 227 1.43 -10.42 -4.66
C VAL A 227 1.71 -10.36 -3.16
N ALA A 228 0.83 -9.70 -2.41
CA ALA A 228 0.88 -9.64 -0.96
C ALA A 228 0.46 -10.98 -0.35
N ASP A 229 1.23 -11.45 0.63
CA ASP A 229 0.87 -12.59 1.48
C ASP A 229 0.54 -12.09 2.90
N SER A 230 -0.75 -11.83 3.16
CA SER A 230 -1.21 -11.07 4.34
C SER A 230 -0.80 -11.69 5.68
N ARG A 231 -0.66 -13.02 5.72
CA ARG A 231 -0.31 -13.79 6.94
C ARG A 231 1.20 -14.00 7.07
N THR A 232 1.97 -13.10 6.45
CA THR A 232 3.43 -13.04 6.53
C THR A 232 3.91 -11.58 6.50
N HIS A 233 5.23 -11.39 6.44
CA HIS A 233 5.86 -10.10 6.22
C HIS A 233 6.20 -9.83 4.75
N TRP A 234 5.75 -10.68 3.82
CA TRP A 234 6.27 -10.68 2.45
C TRP A 234 5.26 -10.21 1.42
N VAL A 235 5.73 -9.35 0.52
CA VAL A 235 5.19 -9.29 -0.84
C VAL A 235 6.13 -10.06 -1.76
N TYR A 236 5.57 -11.00 -2.50
CA TYR A 236 6.30 -11.82 -3.46
C TYR A 236 6.37 -11.14 -4.81
N SER A 237 7.47 -11.36 -5.53
CA SER A 237 7.65 -10.97 -6.93
C SER A 237 7.69 -12.21 -7.82
N TYR A 238 7.18 -12.06 -9.03
CA TYR A 238 7.17 -13.08 -10.08
C TYR A 238 7.48 -12.44 -11.42
N VAL A 239 8.23 -13.13 -12.28
CA VAL A 239 8.39 -12.75 -13.68
C VAL A 239 7.20 -13.24 -14.48
N ILE A 240 6.48 -12.32 -15.12
CA ILE A 240 5.36 -12.63 -15.99
C ILE A 240 5.89 -13.19 -17.31
N GLN A 241 5.44 -14.40 -17.67
CA GLN A 241 5.78 -15.05 -18.93
C GLN A 241 4.81 -14.64 -20.06
N PRO A 242 5.19 -14.78 -21.35
CA PRO A 242 4.33 -14.42 -22.48
C PRO A 242 2.96 -15.11 -22.50
N ASP A 243 2.86 -16.32 -21.95
CA ASP A 243 1.61 -17.08 -21.87
C ASP A 243 0.76 -16.75 -20.62
N GLY A 244 1.18 -15.76 -19.84
CA GLY A 244 0.56 -15.38 -18.56
C GLY A 244 0.96 -16.24 -17.36
N SER A 245 1.79 -17.29 -17.53
CA SER A 245 2.35 -18.02 -16.39
C SER A 245 3.35 -17.17 -15.60
N LEU A 246 3.67 -17.60 -14.39
CA LEU A 246 4.57 -16.91 -13.48
C LEU A 246 5.83 -17.74 -13.25
N ALA A 247 7.00 -17.10 -13.34
CA ALA A 247 8.30 -17.73 -13.07
C ALA A 247 9.06 -16.97 -11.98
N HIS A 248 10.12 -17.60 -11.44
CA HIS A 248 11.07 -16.98 -10.51
C HIS A 248 10.42 -16.34 -9.26
N LYS A 249 9.42 -17.03 -8.67
CA LYS A 249 8.80 -16.63 -7.40
C LYS A 249 9.87 -16.30 -6.35
N GLN A 250 9.82 -15.09 -5.81
CA GLN A 250 10.79 -14.61 -4.82
C GLN A 250 10.11 -13.83 -3.71
N LYS A 251 10.50 -14.08 -2.46
CA LYS A 251 10.24 -13.16 -1.34
C LYS A 251 11.02 -11.88 -1.58
N TYR A 252 10.32 -10.79 -1.91
CA TYR A 252 10.98 -9.60 -2.43
C TYR A 252 10.98 -8.46 -1.43
N PHE A 253 9.80 -8.04 -0.97
CA PHE A 253 9.68 -6.95 0.01
C PHE A 253 9.44 -7.52 1.40
N HIS A 254 10.33 -7.20 2.35
CA HIS A 254 10.14 -7.51 3.77
C HIS A 254 9.47 -6.32 4.46
N LEU A 255 8.17 -6.44 4.71
CA LEU A 255 7.35 -5.41 5.36
C LEU A 255 7.59 -5.36 6.87
N HIS A 256 7.62 -4.15 7.40
CA HIS A 256 7.73 -3.92 8.84
C HIS A 256 6.42 -4.18 9.56
N VAL A 257 6.51 -4.61 10.81
CA VAL A 257 5.36 -4.90 11.68
C VAL A 257 5.63 -4.31 13.07
N ALA A 258 4.59 -4.19 13.88
CA ALA A 258 4.77 -3.91 15.30
C ALA A 258 5.42 -5.12 15.99
N ASP A 259 6.18 -4.88 17.06
CA ASP A 259 6.89 -5.93 17.81
C ASP A 259 5.97 -7.02 18.38
N THR A 260 4.67 -6.73 18.49
CA THR A 260 3.64 -7.64 19.01
C THR A 260 2.89 -8.41 17.92
N ALA A 261 3.29 -8.30 16.65
CA ALA A 261 2.61 -8.90 15.52
C ALA A 261 3.49 -9.91 14.76
N ASP A 262 2.89 -11.02 14.34
CA ASP A 262 3.55 -12.08 13.57
C ASP A 262 3.40 -11.92 12.05
N ASP A 263 2.59 -10.96 11.60
CA ASP A 263 2.39 -10.66 10.18
C ASP A 263 2.04 -9.20 9.92
N SER A 264 2.24 -8.77 8.66
CA SER A 264 2.01 -7.39 8.22
C SER A 264 0.54 -7.04 8.03
N GLY A 265 -0.30 -8.04 7.78
CA GLY A 265 -1.66 -7.81 7.30
C GLY A 265 -1.65 -7.10 5.95
N ALA A 266 -0.63 -7.35 5.11
CA ALA A 266 -0.53 -6.77 3.79
C ALA A 266 -1.78 -7.07 2.97
N ASP A 267 -2.41 -6.01 2.47
CA ASP A 267 -3.69 -6.10 1.78
C ASP A 267 -3.52 -5.53 0.37
N GLY A 268 -4.20 -4.45 -0.01
CA GLY A 268 -4.05 -3.81 -1.30
C GLY A 268 -2.63 -3.36 -1.66
N VAL A 269 -2.26 -3.55 -2.93
CA VAL A 269 -0.93 -3.20 -3.48
C VAL A 269 -1.07 -2.38 -4.76
N ARG A 270 -0.29 -1.31 -4.91
CA ARG A 270 -0.19 -0.52 -6.16
C ARG A 270 1.26 -0.14 -6.44
N THR A 271 1.53 0.20 -7.71
CA THR A 271 2.83 0.74 -8.13
C THR A 271 2.70 2.20 -8.54
N ASP A 272 3.72 2.99 -8.25
CA ASP A 272 3.90 4.32 -8.85
C ASP A 272 4.77 4.24 -10.12
N ARG A 273 4.78 5.32 -10.91
CA ARG A 273 5.54 5.38 -12.18
C ARG A 273 7.06 5.40 -12.00
N ASP A 274 7.55 5.64 -10.79
CA ASP A 274 8.97 5.56 -10.47
C ASP A 274 9.37 4.13 -10.07
N GLY A 275 8.43 3.18 -10.10
CA GLY A 275 8.67 1.77 -9.78
C GLY A 275 8.63 1.46 -8.28
N ARG A 276 8.14 2.38 -7.44
CA ARG A 276 7.91 2.05 -6.02
C ARG A 276 6.64 1.22 -5.88
N VAL A 277 6.66 0.29 -4.92
CA VAL A 277 5.50 -0.54 -4.57
C VAL A 277 4.90 -0.03 -3.27
N TRP A 278 3.63 0.30 -3.29
CA TRP A 278 2.86 0.83 -2.17
C TRP A 278 1.95 -0.28 -1.64
N VAL A 279 2.08 -0.58 -0.35
CA VAL A 279 1.38 -1.71 0.29
C VAL A 279 0.57 -1.20 1.47
N ALA A 280 -0.72 -1.50 1.47
CA ALA A 280 -1.58 -1.32 2.64
C ALA A 280 -1.24 -2.35 3.71
N THR A 281 -0.91 -1.90 4.93
CA THR A 281 -0.62 -2.77 6.07
C THR A 281 -1.22 -2.21 7.37
N ARG A 282 -1.11 -2.97 8.47
CA ARG A 282 -1.55 -2.50 9.80
C ARG A 282 -0.79 -1.29 10.35
N LEU A 283 0.35 -0.93 9.77
CA LEU A 283 1.14 0.26 10.15
C LEU A 283 0.80 1.49 9.29
N GLY A 284 -0.07 1.34 8.28
CA GLY A 284 -0.33 2.35 7.26
C GLY A 284 0.13 1.87 5.89
N LEU A 285 0.54 2.81 5.04
CA LEU A 285 1.06 2.51 3.71
C LEU A 285 2.58 2.40 3.74
N GLN A 286 3.09 1.19 3.52
CA GLN A 286 4.53 0.97 3.36
C GLN A 286 4.91 1.18 1.90
N VAL A 287 5.91 2.03 1.66
CA VAL A 287 6.39 2.34 0.31
C VAL A 287 7.76 1.70 0.13
N CYS A 288 7.81 0.70 -0.74
CA CYS A 288 9.01 -0.04 -1.07
C CYS A 288 9.67 0.50 -2.34
N ASP A 289 11.00 0.56 -2.37
CA ASP A 289 11.75 0.92 -3.57
C ASP A 289 12.04 -0.27 -4.48
N GLN A 290 12.50 0.00 -5.71
CA GLN A 290 12.76 -1.07 -6.68
C GLN A 290 13.73 -2.15 -6.17
N PRO A 291 14.80 -1.85 -5.40
CA PRO A 291 15.66 -2.87 -4.79
C PRO A 291 15.03 -3.78 -3.71
N GLY A 292 13.82 -3.48 -3.21
CA GLY A 292 13.14 -4.34 -2.25
C GLY A 292 13.06 -3.78 -0.81
N ARG A 293 13.52 -2.55 -0.56
CA ARG A 293 13.57 -1.95 0.78
C ARG A 293 12.30 -1.15 1.07
N VAL A 294 11.81 -1.20 2.30
CA VAL A 294 10.79 -0.25 2.76
C VAL A 294 11.47 1.09 3.03
N ASN A 295 11.14 2.10 2.24
CA ASN A 295 11.71 3.45 2.37
C ASN A 295 10.99 4.29 3.40
N CYS A 296 9.68 4.10 3.53
CA CYS A 296 8.87 4.82 4.50
C CYS A 296 7.54 4.14 4.77
N ILE A 297 6.92 4.55 5.88
CA ILE A 297 5.57 4.16 6.28
C ILE A 297 4.75 5.44 6.45
N ILE A 298 3.64 5.55 5.72
CA ILE A 298 2.73 6.68 5.79
C ILE A 298 1.51 6.24 6.60
N PRO A 299 1.36 6.70 7.86
CA PRO A 299 0.20 6.34 8.67
C PRO A 299 -1.07 6.97 8.09
N THR A 300 -2.19 6.26 8.20
CA THR A 300 -3.53 6.79 7.91
C THR A 300 -4.22 7.27 9.19
N PRO A 301 -5.18 8.21 9.11
CA PRO A 301 -5.75 8.84 10.29
C PRO A 301 -6.41 7.89 11.30
N ASN A 302 -6.91 6.73 10.86
CA ASN A 302 -7.53 5.74 11.73
C ASN A 302 -6.70 4.44 11.89
N GLY A 303 -5.48 4.40 11.36
CA GLY A 303 -4.55 3.27 11.48
C GLY A 303 -5.00 1.96 10.84
N LYS A 304 -6.06 1.97 10.03
CA LYS A 304 -6.59 0.80 9.32
C LYS A 304 -6.55 1.11 7.85
N VAL A 305 -5.75 0.40 7.06
CA VAL A 305 -5.75 0.51 5.60
C VAL A 305 -5.99 -0.85 5.02
N SER A 306 -6.98 -0.93 4.15
CA SER A 306 -7.35 -2.16 3.47
C SER A 306 -6.84 -2.12 2.02
N ASN A 307 -6.94 -0.99 1.33
CA ASN A 307 -6.47 -0.90 -0.05
C ASN A 307 -6.20 0.56 -0.47
N LEU A 308 -5.59 0.76 -1.64
CA LEU A 308 -5.25 2.09 -2.16
C LEU A 308 -5.32 2.19 -3.70
N THR A 309 -5.47 3.41 -4.20
CA THR A 309 -5.26 3.72 -5.62
C THR A 309 -4.79 5.17 -5.82
N PHE A 310 -4.32 5.48 -7.02
CA PHE A 310 -3.93 6.84 -7.42
C PHE A 310 -4.98 7.43 -8.35
N GLY A 311 -5.75 8.39 -7.85
CA GLY A 311 -6.80 9.11 -8.57
C GLY A 311 -6.43 10.56 -8.93
N GLY A 312 -7.45 11.30 -9.37
CA GLY A 312 -7.32 12.66 -9.90
C GLY A 312 -6.81 12.68 -11.34
N GLU A 313 -6.98 13.81 -12.03
CA GLU A 313 -6.64 13.97 -13.46
C GLU A 313 -5.20 13.57 -13.80
N ASN A 314 -4.29 13.74 -12.83
CA ASN A 314 -2.86 13.47 -12.97
C ASN A 314 -2.40 12.16 -12.33
N PHE A 315 -3.32 11.38 -11.74
CA PHE A 315 -3.03 10.17 -10.95
C PHE A 315 -2.04 10.42 -9.80
N ASP A 316 -2.10 11.60 -9.19
CA ASP A 316 -1.20 12.10 -8.13
C ASP A 316 -1.95 12.38 -6.81
N THR A 317 -3.17 11.85 -6.70
CA THR A 317 -3.96 11.89 -5.48
C THR A 317 -4.16 10.47 -5.00
N LEU A 318 -3.54 10.13 -3.88
CA LEU A 318 -3.71 8.85 -3.23
C LEU A 318 -5.11 8.78 -2.62
N TYR A 319 -5.84 7.70 -2.89
CA TYR A 319 -7.08 7.34 -2.20
C TYR A 319 -6.83 6.04 -1.44
N ALA A 320 -7.21 6.01 -0.17
CA ALA A 320 -7.05 4.85 0.70
C ALA A 320 -8.40 4.45 1.29
N THR A 321 -8.75 3.18 1.15
CA THR A 321 -9.87 2.57 1.88
C THR A 321 -9.38 2.13 3.25
N CYS A 322 -10.15 2.47 4.28
CA CYS A 322 -9.68 2.45 5.66
C CYS A 322 -10.76 1.93 6.61
N GLY A 323 -11.26 0.72 6.36
CA GLY A 323 -12.33 0.13 7.17
C GLY A 323 -13.68 0.80 6.89
N ASP A 324 -14.14 1.67 7.78
CA ASP A 324 -15.44 2.36 7.67
C ASP A 324 -15.37 3.67 6.86
N ARG A 325 -14.20 4.02 6.31
CA ARG A 325 -13.89 5.34 5.74
C ARG A 325 -13.03 5.26 4.50
N VAL A 326 -13.08 6.33 3.70
CA VAL A 326 -12.15 6.60 2.60
C VAL A 326 -11.44 7.92 2.85
N TYR A 327 -10.13 7.95 2.68
CA TYR A 327 -9.32 9.16 2.76
C TYR A 327 -8.62 9.43 1.44
N SER A 328 -8.31 10.70 1.18
CA SER A 328 -7.46 11.12 0.07
C SER A 328 -6.28 11.96 0.54
N ARG A 329 -5.18 11.94 -0.22
CA ARG A 329 -4.00 12.77 0.03
C ARG A 329 -3.29 13.10 -1.27
N LYS A 330 -2.97 14.36 -1.49
CA LYS A 330 -2.15 14.78 -2.63
C LYS A 330 -0.69 14.37 -2.41
N VAL A 331 -0.05 13.80 -3.43
CA VAL A 331 1.34 13.36 -3.40
C VAL A 331 2.11 13.90 -4.61
N LYS A 332 3.44 13.83 -4.58
CA LYS A 332 4.31 14.28 -5.68
C LYS A 332 4.42 13.26 -6.82
N VAL A 333 4.20 11.99 -6.50
CA VAL A 333 4.35 10.86 -7.43
C VAL A 333 3.04 10.58 -8.18
N LYS A 334 3.14 9.83 -9.28
CA LYS A 334 1.99 9.41 -10.08
C LYS A 334 1.82 7.91 -10.06
N GLY A 335 0.59 7.42 -9.97
CA GLY A 335 0.28 5.99 -10.08
C GLY A 335 0.57 5.40 -11.46
N ALA A 336 0.97 4.14 -11.47
CA ALA A 336 0.99 3.30 -12.66
C ALA A 336 -0.25 2.41 -12.67
N ASN A 337 -1.08 2.52 -13.71
CA ASN A 337 -2.32 1.75 -13.81
C ASN A 337 -2.14 0.55 -14.75
N GLY A 338 -2.63 -0.63 -14.36
CA GLY A 338 -2.45 -1.86 -15.15
C GLY A 338 -3.01 -1.79 -16.57
N TRP A 339 -4.09 -1.04 -16.79
CA TRP A 339 -4.70 -0.85 -18.10
C TRP A 339 -3.92 0.11 -19.03
N GLN A 340 -2.98 0.90 -18.49
CA GLN A 340 -2.14 1.80 -19.28
C GLN A 340 -1.02 1.04 -20.01
N ALA A 341 -0.58 1.58 -21.14
CA ALA A 341 0.59 1.05 -21.85
C ALA A 341 1.78 0.94 -20.87
N PRO A 342 2.56 -0.16 -20.91
CA PRO A 342 3.69 -0.35 -20.02
C PRO A 342 4.70 0.81 -20.07
N ILE A 343 5.14 1.25 -18.88
CA ILE A 343 6.11 2.35 -18.73
C ILE A 343 7.34 1.78 -18.04
N LYS A 344 8.51 1.96 -18.67
CA LYS A 344 9.78 1.58 -18.03
C LYS A 344 10.13 2.61 -16.95
N PRO A 345 10.19 2.22 -15.66
CA PRO A 345 10.59 3.14 -14.62
C PRO A 345 12.06 3.53 -14.80
N ALA A 346 12.46 4.67 -14.23
CA ALA A 346 13.86 5.05 -14.16
C ALA A 346 14.67 3.95 -13.46
N LYS A 347 15.92 3.75 -13.89
CA LYS A 347 16.81 2.82 -13.20
C LYS A 347 16.96 3.28 -11.74
N PRO A 348 16.93 2.36 -10.76
CA PRO A 348 17.14 2.74 -9.38
C PRO A 348 18.54 3.31 -9.22
N GLY A 349 18.67 4.42 -8.49
CA GLY A 349 19.96 4.86 -7.99
C GLY A 349 20.42 3.84 -6.96
N LEU A 350 21.47 3.07 -7.29
CA LEU A 350 22.10 2.12 -6.37
C LEU A 350 22.99 2.86 -5.37
#